data_AF-A0A7K3ZKS1-F1
#
_entry.id   AF-A0A7K3ZKS1-F1
#
_cell.length_a   1.000
_cell.length_b   1.000
_cell.length_c   1.000
_cell.angle_alpha   90.00
_cell.angle_beta   90.00
_cell.angle_gamma   90.00
#
_symmetry.space_group_name_H-M   'P 1'
#
loop_
_entity.id
_entity.type
_entity.pdbx_description
1 polymer ?
#
loop_
_entity_poly.entity_id
_entity_poly.type
_entity_poly.pdbx_seq_one_letter_code
_entity_poly.pdbx_strand_id
1 'polypeptide(L)'
;MAFGLFKTGDDFYEEALDLVKRKEFEKAKKIFEKSIVKEGGKDDLATLMVAVLDLNGRLGESRVYRRAAEILKSSSIPSFEFGLTAVDTEKLALECELTADEIDTMALSGSGAAKQNKGHKLIELAQKYQMNFGQGSLMVPEIYNGVTTVTGLKKGLTLMAIGNECLAESTVWSDPKKAAEYEQIAYNYRRQLGENGESNLTRIKEYAQACTCWFCGRDVTGSGIHFFPMSSEISPMQKGSANRGPLESCDQGFESVYVCRACYSAISRRADVISKHYYDMSMRELRSTEARLQAQIAALEAQIVSVRFRN
;
A
#
# COMPACT_ATOMS: atom_id res chain seq x y z
N MET A 1 60.77 -31.27 3.77
CA MET A 1 59.43 -31.41 3.16
C MET A 1 58.48 -30.52 3.94
N ALA A 2 58.12 -29.35 3.39
CA ALA A 2 57.16 -28.43 3.99
C ALA A 2 55.87 -28.50 3.15
N PHE A 3 55.01 -29.47 3.48
CA PHE A 3 53.67 -29.59 2.91
C PHE A 3 52.67 -29.24 4.00
N GLY A 4 52.04 -28.08 3.90
CA GLY A 4 50.96 -27.68 4.79
C GLY A 4 50.91 -26.17 5.00
N LEU A 5 50.35 -25.42 4.04
CA LEU A 5 49.98 -24.01 4.27
C LEU A 5 49.06 -23.38 3.21
N PHE A 6 48.37 -24.18 2.38
CA PHE A 6 47.34 -23.66 1.50
C PHE A 6 46.03 -24.40 1.76
N LYS A 7 45.01 -23.68 2.27
CA LYS A 7 43.65 -24.19 2.42
C LYS A 7 43.10 -24.60 1.05
N THR A 8 42.46 -25.76 0.99
CA THR A 8 41.78 -26.29 -0.21
C THR A 8 40.39 -25.66 -0.39
N GLY A 9 39.74 -25.90 -1.53
CA GLY A 9 38.36 -25.47 -1.75
C GLY A 9 37.39 -26.02 -0.69
N ASP A 10 37.57 -27.27 -0.28
CA ASP A 10 36.81 -27.95 0.76
C ASP A 10 37.00 -27.31 2.15
N ASP A 11 38.23 -26.93 2.53
CA ASP A 11 38.50 -26.23 3.80
C ASP A 11 37.72 -24.90 3.87
N PHE A 12 37.67 -24.16 2.76
CA PHE A 12 36.89 -22.93 2.68
C PHE A 12 35.39 -23.19 2.71
N TYR A 13 34.92 -24.28 2.10
CA TYR A 13 33.50 -24.65 2.12
C TYR A 13 33.01 -24.93 3.55
N GLU A 14 33.77 -25.71 4.32
CA GLU A 14 33.44 -26.02 5.71
C GLU A 14 33.48 -24.77 6.61
N GLU A 15 34.50 -23.91 6.44
CA GLU A 15 34.58 -22.63 7.15
C GLU A 15 33.38 -21.72 6.85
N ALA A 16 32.92 -21.69 5.60
CA ALA A 16 31.76 -20.91 5.20
C ALA A 16 30.46 -21.44 5.82
N LEU A 17 30.28 -22.76 5.90
CA LEU A 17 29.12 -23.37 6.57
C LEU A 17 29.03 -22.98 8.05
N ASP A 18 30.17 -22.96 8.75
CA ASP A 18 30.22 -22.52 10.15
C ASP A 18 29.83 -21.05 10.30
N LEU A 19 30.23 -20.18 9.36
CA LEU A 19 29.81 -18.78 9.33
C LEU A 19 28.31 -18.64 9.07
N VAL A 20 27.72 -19.47 8.21
CA VAL A 20 26.25 -19.51 7.99
C VAL A 20 25.52 -19.87 9.29
N LYS A 21 25.98 -20.90 10.02
CA LYS A 21 25.40 -21.31 11.31
C LYS A 21 25.47 -20.20 12.36
N ARG A 22 26.51 -19.37 12.32
CA ARG A 22 26.69 -18.17 13.18
C ARG A 22 25.92 -16.94 12.68
N LYS A 23 25.19 -17.05 11.56
CA LYS A 23 24.47 -15.95 10.88
C LYS A 23 25.38 -14.81 10.40
N GLU A 24 26.67 -15.09 10.17
CA GLU A 24 27.63 -14.12 9.62
C GLU A 24 27.62 -14.14 8.08
N PHE A 25 26.46 -13.86 7.49
CA PHE A 25 26.17 -14.08 6.06
C PHE A 25 27.12 -13.38 5.09
N GLU A 26 27.49 -12.13 5.35
CA GLU A 26 28.43 -11.39 4.49
C GLU A 26 29.84 -11.99 4.48
N LYS A 27 30.29 -12.52 5.62
CA LYS A 27 31.59 -13.21 5.69
C LYS A 27 31.50 -14.57 5.03
N ALA A 28 30.43 -15.33 5.31
CA ALA A 28 30.18 -16.63 4.70
C ALA A 28 30.23 -16.55 3.17
N LYS A 29 29.55 -15.54 2.58
CA LYS A 29 29.54 -15.32 1.13
C LYS A 29 30.95 -15.17 0.56
N LYS A 30 31.78 -14.30 1.15
CA LYS A 30 33.16 -14.08 0.69
C LYS A 30 34.03 -15.33 0.79
N ILE A 31 33.75 -16.23 1.73
CA ILE A 31 34.48 -17.49 1.88
C ILE A 31 33.98 -18.53 0.87
N PHE A 32 32.67 -18.63 0.61
CA PHE A 32 32.16 -19.47 -0.48
C PHE A 32 32.68 -19.05 -1.85
N GLU A 33 32.75 -17.75 -2.15
CA GLU A 33 33.35 -17.26 -3.39
C GLU A 33 34.82 -17.67 -3.54
N LYS A 34 35.57 -17.76 -2.43
CA LYS A 34 36.95 -18.26 -2.45
C LYS A 34 37.02 -19.78 -2.65
N SER A 35 36.06 -20.52 -2.11
CA SER A 35 35.95 -21.98 -2.29
C SER A 35 35.80 -22.33 -3.78
N ILE A 36 34.93 -21.62 -4.50
CA ILE A 36 34.68 -21.81 -5.96
C ILE A 36 35.94 -21.57 -6.81
N VAL A 37 36.84 -20.68 -6.38
CA VAL A 37 38.05 -20.32 -7.14
C VAL A 37 39.21 -21.29 -6.88
N LYS A 38 39.14 -22.11 -5.82
CA LYS A 38 40.24 -22.98 -5.38
C LYS A 38 40.01 -24.42 -5.83
N GLU A 39 41.09 -25.11 -6.19
CA GLU A 39 41.01 -26.54 -6.57
C GLU A 39 40.55 -27.41 -5.39
N GLY A 40 39.65 -28.36 -5.69
CA GLY A 40 39.13 -29.35 -4.74
C GLY A 40 38.04 -28.79 -3.82
N GLY A 41 36.91 -28.36 -4.39
CA GLY A 41 35.74 -27.85 -3.66
C GLY A 41 34.42 -28.35 -4.25
N LYS A 42 33.33 -28.13 -3.50
CA LYS A 42 31.95 -28.41 -3.95
C LYS A 42 31.38 -27.19 -4.67
N ASP A 43 31.95 -26.86 -5.83
CA ASP A 43 31.70 -25.59 -6.54
C ASP A 43 30.22 -25.33 -6.83
N ASP A 44 29.48 -26.35 -7.26
CA ASP A 44 28.04 -26.25 -7.53
C ASP A 44 27.25 -25.91 -6.26
N LEU A 45 27.54 -26.59 -5.13
CA LEU A 45 26.92 -26.31 -3.84
C LEU A 45 27.31 -24.93 -3.32
N ALA A 46 28.58 -24.56 -3.41
CA ALA A 46 29.05 -23.23 -3.01
C ALA A 46 28.37 -22.12 -3.83
N THR A 47 28.15 -22.35 -5.13
CA THR A 47 27.43 -21.44 -6.02
C THR A 47 25.97 -21.27 -5.59
N LEU A 48 25.28 -22.36 -5.23
CA LEU A 48 23.94 -22.28 -4.65
C LEU A 48 23.92 -21.49 -3.34
N MET A 49 24.87 -21.75 -2.43
CA MET A 49 24.96 -21.03 -1.16
C MET A 49 25.16 -19.53 -1.36
N VAL A 50 26.00 -19.13 -2.31
CA VAL A 50 26.21 -17.72 -2.67
C VAL A 50 24.92 -17.10 -3.22
N ALA A 51 24.21 -17.81 -4.10
CA ALA A 51 22.95 -17.33 -4.67
C ALA A 51 21.87 -17.10 -3.60
N VAL A 52 21.77 -18.01 -2.61
CA VAL A 52 20.90 -17.80 -1.45
C VAL A 52 21.40 -16.59 -0.66
N LEU A 53 22.66 -16.59 -0.20
CA LEU A 53 23.24 -15.49 0.58
C LEU A 53 23.10 -14.10 -0.08
N ASP A 54 23.06 -14.03 -1.40
CA ASP A 54 22.85 -12.79 -2.16
C ASP A 54 21.49 -12.12 -1.87
N LEU A 55 20.47 -12.89 -1.46
CA LEU A 55 19.17 -12.38 -1.04
C LEU A 55 19.26 -11.57 0.26
N ASN A 56 20.24 -11.86 1.11
CA ASN A 56 20.44 -11.18 2.38
C ASN A 56 20.63 -9.66 2.16
N GLY A 57 19.92 -8.84 2.93
CA GLY A 57 19.99 -7.39 2.83
C GLY A 57 19.35 -6.78 1.58
N ARG A 58 18.82 -7.59 0.64
CA ARG A 58 18.18 -7.15 -0.62
C ARG A 58 16.82 -7.81 -0.87
N LEU A 59 16.11 -8.13 0.22
CA LEU A 59 14.79 -8.81 0.19
C LEU A 59 13.68 -8.00 -0.52
N GLY A 60 13.92 -6.73 -0.87
CA GLY A 60 12.99 -5.90 -1.65
C GLY A 60 13.26 -5.85 -3.15
N GLU A 61 14.29 -6.54 -3.66
CA GLU A 61 14.73 -6.43 -5.05
C GLU A 61 14.35 -7.66 -5.88
N SER A 62 13.31 -7.53 -6.73
CA SER A 62 12.83 -8.60 -7.64
C SER A 62 13.96 -9.24 -8.48
N ARG A 63 14.91 -8.43 -8.96
CA ARG A 63 16.04 -8.91 -9.78
C ARG A 63 16.93 -9.93 -9.06
N VAL A 64 17.14 -9.76 -7.76
CA VAL A 64 18.00 -10.65 -6.97
C VAL A 64 17.32 -12.01 -6.82
N TYR A 65 16.02 -12.02 -6.55
CA TYR A 65 15.22 -13.26 -6.51
C TYR A 65 15.19 -14.01 -7.84
N ARG A 66 15.01 -13.30 -8.98
CA ARG A 66 15.06 -13.95 -10.30
C ARG A 66 16.41 -14.59 -10.58
N ARG A 67 17.51 -13.88 -10.26
CA ARG A 67 18.85 -14.42 -10.42
C ARG A 67 19.08 -15.66 -9.55
N ALA A 68 18.61 -15.63 -8.29
CA ALA A 68 18.69 -16.79 -7.41
C ALA A 68 17.90 -17.98 -7.96
N ALA A 69 16.67 -17.75 -8.46
CA ALA A 69 15.85 -18.78 -9.08
C ALA A 69 16.50 -19.41 -10.32
N GLU A 70 17.10 -18.60 -11.20
CA GLU A 70 17.83 -19.09 -12.38
C GLU A 70 18.98 -20.02 -12.00
N ILE A 71 19.78 -19.62 -11.00
CA ILE A 71 20.91 -20.42 -10.51
C ILE A 71 20.39 -21.73 -9.89
N LEU A 72 19.37 -21.66 -9.03
CA LEU A 72 18.77 -22.83 -8.40
C LEU A 72 18.19 -23.83 -9.43
N LYS A 73 17.53 -23.35 -10.49
CA LYS A 73 16.98 -24.19 -11.57
C LYS A 73 18.05 -24.82 -12.47
N SER A 74 19.18 -24.15 -12.63
CA SER A 74 20.30 -24.66 -13.43
C SER A 74 21.10 -25.76 -12.72
N SER A 75 20.92 -25.90 -11.41
CA SER A 75 21.62 -26.88 -10.59
C SER A 75 21.03 -28.28 -10.72
N SER A 76 21.89 -29.31 -10.72
CA SER A 76 21.48 -30.72 -10.63
C SER A 76 21.29 -31.21 -9.18
N ILE A 77 21.54 -30.36 -8.19
CA ILE A 77 21.43 -30.70 -6.77
C ILE A 77 19.95 -30.60 -6.36
N PRO A 78 19.32 -31.68 -5.87
CA PRO A 78 17.91 -31.67 -5.51
C PRO A 78 17.65 -30.96 -4.18
N SER A 79 18.56 -31.08 -3.21
CA SER A 79 18.44 -30.44 -1.90
C SER A 79 19.81 -30.18 -1.25
N PHE A 80 19.85 -29.21 -0.33
CA PHE A 80 21.05 -28.87 0.44
C PHE A 80 20.68 -28.31 1.84
N GLU A 81 21.64 -28.25 2.75
CA GLU A 81 21.44 -27.69 4.09
C GLU A 81 21.93 -26.24 4.15
N PHE A 82 21.04 -25.31 4.50
CA PHE A 82 21.40 -23.92 4.77
C PHE A 82 21.27 -23.63 6.27
N GLY A 83 22.40 -23.61 6.98
CA GLY A 83 22.42 -23.43 8.43
C GLY A 83 21.79 -24.64 9.14
N LEU A 84 20.55 -24.50 9.61
CA LEU A 84 19.77 -25.57 10.24
C LEU A 84 18.55 -25.99 9.38
N THR A 85 18.33 -25.34 8.24
CA THR A 85 17.17 -25.56 7.39
C THR A 85 17.54 -26.46 6.22
N ALA A 86 16.79 -27.53 6.01
CA ALA A 86 16.90 -28.35 4.80
C ALA A 86 16.13 -27.66 3.66
N VAL A 87 16.86 -27.35 2.59
CA VAL A 87 16.35 -26.61 1.44
C VAL A 87 16.11 -27.57 0.28
N ASP A 88 14.90 -27.56 -0.24
CA ASP A 88 14.55 -28.18 -1.53
C ASP A 88 14.76 -27.13 -2.63
N THR A 89 15.60 -27.48 -3.59
CA THR A 89 16.16 -26.54 -4.57
C THR A 89 15.10 -26.07 -5.56
N GLU A 90 14.20 -26.96 -5.97
CA GLU A 90 13.09 -26.64 -6.88
C GLU A 90 12.06 -25.76 -6.18
N LYS A 91 11.71 -26.10 -4.93
CA LYS A 91 10.78 -25.29 -4.14
C LYS A 91 11.32 -23.91 -3.81
N LEU A 92 12.60 -23.80 -3.45
CA LEU A 92 13.22 -22.49 -3.20
C LEU A 92 13.27 -21.65 -4.48
N ALA A 93 13.58 -22.27 -5.63
CA ALA A 93 13.56 -21.56 -6.90
C ALA A 93 12.17 -21.00 -7.22
N LEU A 94 11.13 -21.81 -7.03
CA LEU A 94 9.75 -21.39 -7.23
C LEU A 94 9.34 -20.27 -6.25
N GLU A 95 9.73 -20.37 -4.98
CA GLU A 95 9.47 -19.33 -3.98
C GLU A 95 10.12 -18.01 -4.39
N CYS A 96 11.34 -18.05 -4.89
CA CYS A 96 12.04 -16.87 -5.39
C CYS A 96 11.32 -16.23 -6.58
N GLU A 97 10.84 -17.02 -7.55
CA GLU A 97 10.07 -16.49 -8.68
C GLU A 97 8.77 -15.82 -8.24
N LEU A 98 8.00 -16.49 -7.37
CA LEU A 98 6.75 -15.92 -6.86
C LEU A 98 7.00 -14.66 -6.03
N THR A 99 8.10 -14.61 -5.28
CA THR A 99 8.48 -13.42 -4.49
C THR A 99 8.89 -12.27 -5.40
N ALA A 100 9.64 -12.54 -6.48
CA ALA A 100 9.99 -11.53 -7.48
C ALA A 100 8.75 -10.94 -8.15
N ASP A 101 7.82 -11.81 -8.57
CA ASP A 101 6.58 -11.38 -9.21
C ASP A 101 5.66 -10.63 -8.24
N GLU A 102 5.65 -11.00 -6.96
CA GLU A 102 4.97 -10.24 -5.91
C GLU A 102 5.56 -8.84 -5.77
N ILE A 103 6.88 -8.70 -5.66
CA ILE A 103 7.56 -7.40 -5.54
C ILE A 103 7.20 -6.51 -6.73
N ASP A 104 7.30 -7.05 -7.96
CA ASP A 104 6.97 -6.31 -9.18
C ASP A 104 5.49 -5.92 -9.23
N THR A 105 4.60 -6.82 -8.80
CA THR A 105 3.15 -6.56 -8.77
C THR A 105 2.80 -5.52 -7.70
N MET A 106 3.44 -5.56 -6.53
CA MET A 106 3.25 -4.59 -5.45
C MET A 106 3.75 -3.21 -5.84
N ALA A 107 4.81 -3.13 -6.64
CA ALA A 107 5.34 -1.88 -7.20
C ALA A 107 4.44 -1.26 -8.29
N LEU A 108 3.48 -2.01 -8.86
CA LEU A 108 2.50 -1.44 -9.79
C LEU A 108 1.71 -0.32 -9.10
N SER A 109 1.78 0.87 -9.68
CA SER A 109 1.06 2.06 -9.27
C SER A 109 0.21 2.59 -10.42
N GLY A 110 -0.84 3.34 -10.10
CA GLY A 110 -1.77 3.90 -11.08
C GLY A 110 -3.22 3.90 -10.59
N SER A 111 -4.13 4.32 -11.46
CA SER A 111 -5.57 4.39 -11.20
C SER A 111 -6.37 3.50 -12.15
N GLY A 112 -7.59 3.13 -11.75
CA GLY A 112 -8.53 2.37 -12.61
C GLY A 112 -7.95 1.04 -13.07
N ALA A 113 -7.79 0.88 -14.39
CA ALA A 113 -7.33 -0.37 -15.02
C ALA A 113 -5.99 -0.90 -14.47
N ALA A 114 -5.06 -0.01 -14.08
CA ALA A 114 -3.80 -0.43 -13.48
C ALA A 114 -4.01 -1.12 -12.12
N LYS A 115 -4.92 -0.59 -11.28
CA LYS A 115 -5.29 -1.20 -10.00
C LYS A 115 -6.07 -2.50 -10.19
N GLN A 116 -6.93 -2.55 -11.20
CA GLN A 116 -7.67 -3.76 -11.54
C GLN A 116 -6.72 -4.90 -11.94
N ASN A 117 -5.77 -4.61 -12.84
CA ASN A 117 -4.75 -5.56 -13.26
C ASN A 117 -3.87 -6.00 -12.08
N LYS A 118 -3.48 -5.07 -11.20
CA LYS A 118 -2.76 -5.38 -9.96
C LYS A 118 -3.55 -6.36 -9.08
N GLY A 119 -4.84 -6.11 -8.87
CA GLY A 119 -5.72 -6.98 -8.09
C GLY A 119 -5.78 -8.41 -8.63
N HIS A 120 -5.98 -8.56 -9.94
CA HIS A 120 -6.00 -9.88 -10.58
C HIS A 120 -4.66 -10.62 -10.48
N LYS A 121 -3.53 -9.93 -10.69
CA LYS A 121 -2.20 -10.54 -10.54
C LYS A 121 -1.93 -11.00 -9.11
N LEU A 122 -2.33 -10.21 -8.11
CA LEU A 122 -2.18 -10.60 -6.70
C LEU A 122 -3.01 -11.84 -6.34
N ILE A 123 -4.23 -11.95 -6.88
CA ILE A 123 -5.08 -13.13 -6.70
C ILE A 123 -4.45 -14.36 -7.36
N GLU A 124 -3.89 -14.23 -8.57
CA GLU A 124 -3.21 -15.32 -9.25
C GLU A 124 -1.96 -15.79 -8.48
N LEU A 125 -1.14 -14.84 -8.00
CA LEU A 125 0.02 -15.14 -7.16
C LEU A 125 -0.40 -15.82 -5.86
N ALA A 126 -1.48 -15.36 -5.23
CA ALA A 126 -2.01 -15.98 -4.04
C ALA A 126 -2.38 -17.46 -4.24
N GLN A 127 -3.03 -17.78 -5.35
CA GLN A 127 -3.37 -19.16 -5.71
C GLN A 127 -2.10 -20.00 -5.91
N LYS A 128 -1.07 -19.45 -6.58
CA LYS A 128 0.22 -20.14 -6.77
C LYS A 128 0.89 -20.44 -5.42
N TYR A 129 0.90 -19.50 -4.47
CA TYR A 129 1.45 -19.75 -3.14
C TYR A 129 0.67 -20.84 -2.39
N GLN A 130 -0.68 -20.80 -2.43
CA GLN A 130 -1.51 -21.80 -1.76
C GLN A 130 -1.33 -23.20 -2.36
N MET A 131 -1.28 -23.30 -3.70
CA MET A 131 -1.16 -24.57 -4.42
C MET A 131 0.20 -25.24 -4.21
N ASN A 132 1.29 -24.48 -4.27
CA ASN A 132 2.64 -25.04 -4.27
C ASN A 132 3.22 -25.21 -2.85
N PHE A 133 2.84 -24.34 -1.90
CA PHE A 133 3.40 -24.34 -0.55
C PHE A 133 2.38 -24.71 0.52
N GLY A 134 1.11 -24.35 0.37
CA GLY A 134 0.04 -24.72 1.29
C GLY A 134 0.37 -24.38 2.75
N GLN A 135 0.33 -25.36 3.65
CA GLN A 135 0.68 -25.17 5.06
C GLN A 135 2.20 -25.19 5.33
N GLY A 136 3.03 -25.48 4.32
CA GLY A 136 4.48 -25.47 4.43
C GLY A 136 5.03 -24.08 4.74
N SER A 137 6.06 -24.04 5.59
CA SER A 137 6.88 -22.85 5.85
C SER A 137 7.55 -22.38 4.56
N LEU A 138 7.54 -21.06 4.34
CA LEU A 138 8.34 -20.45 3.27
C LEU A 138 9.81 -20.42 3.71
N MET A 139 10.70 -20.83 2.82
CA MET A 139 12.11 -21.05 3.10
C MET A 139 12.87 -19.75 3.33
N VAL A 140 12.57 -18.69 2.56
CA VAL A 140 13.29 -17.41 2.69
C VAL A 140 13.05 -16.76 4.07
N PRO A 141 11.80 -16.62 4.56
CA PRO A 141 11.55 -16.17 5.93
C PRO A 141 12.18 -17.05 7.00
N GLU A 142 12.20 -18.37 6.80
CA GLU A 142 12.80 -19.32 7.73
C GLU A 142 14.32 -19.14 7.81
N ILE A 143 15.00 -19.08 6.66
CA ILE A 143 16.46 -18.94 6.55
C ILE A 143 16.95 -17.65 7.22
N TYR A 144 16.30 -16.51 6.94
CA TYR A 144 16.79 -15.20 7.39
C TYR A 144 16.24 -14.77 8.74
N ASN A 145 14.96 -15.04 9.00
CA ASN A 145 14.28 -14.57 10.21
C ASN A 145 14.07 -15.67 11.25
N GLY A 146 14.30 -16.95 10.90
CA GLY A 146 13.99 -18.08 11.78
C GLY A 146 12.49 -18.26 12.01
N VAL A 147 11.65 -17.70 11.13
CA VAL A 147 10.19 -17.68 11.31
C VAL A 147 9.57 -18.73 10.41
N THR A 148 9.04 -19.79 11.03
CA THR A 148 8.33 -20.88 10.34
C THR A 148 6.82 -20.66 10.24
N THR A 149 6.32 -19.60 10.89
CA THR A 149 4.88 -19.30 10.93
C THR A 149 4.37 -18.64 9.66
N VAL A 150 5.26 -18.22 8.76
CA VAL A 150 4.94 -17.65 7.44
C VAL A 150 4.82 -18.80 6.45
N THR A 151 3.59 -19.23 6.21
CA THR A 151 3.29 -20.34 5.30
C THR A 151 2.74 -19.86 3.96
N GLY A 152 2.77 -20.72 2.94
CA GLY A 152 2.14 -20.45 1.65
C GLY A 152 0.67 -20.05 1.76
N LEU A 153 -0.07 -20.66 2.69
CA LEU A 153 -1.47 -20.36 2.95
C LEU A 153 -1.61 -18.95 3.52
N LYS A 154 -0.87 -18.59 4.57
CA LYS A 154 -0.95 -17.24 5.15
C LYS A 154 -0.54 -16.18 4.14
N LYS A 155 0.53 -16.44 3.38
CA LYS A 155 0.97 -15.55 2.32
C LYS A 155 -0.10 -15.38 1.24
N GLY A 156 -0.69 -16.49 0.79
CA GLY A 156 -1.79 -16.47 -0.17
C GLY A 156 -3.03 -15.73 0.34
N LEU A 157 -3.47 -15.97 1.57
CA LEU A 157 -4.59 -15.24 2.16
C LEU A 157 -4.32 -13.73 2.25
N THR A 158 -3.08 -13.35 2.56
CA THR A 158 -2.67 -11.94 2.61
C THR A 158 -2.75 -11.31 1.22
N LEU A 159 -2.22 -11.97 0.19
CA LEU A 159 -2.27 -11.49 -1.19
C LEU A 159 -3.70 -11.48 -1.74
N MET A 160 -4.56 -12.43 -1.36
CA MET A 160 -5.98 -12.43 -1.70
C MET A 160 -6.69 -11.19 -1.13
N ALA A 161 -6.42 -10.85 0.13
CA ALA A 161 -7.01 -9.68 0.76
C ALA A 161 -6.60 -8.40 0.02
N ILE A 162 -5.30 -8.18 -0.17
CA ILE A 162 -4.76 -7.01 -0.87
C ILE A 162 -5.24 -6.95 -2.32
N GLY A 163 -5.32 -8.09 -3.00
CA GLY A 163 -5.82 -8.18 -4.36
C GLY A 163 -7.26 -7.71 -4.49
N ASN A 164 -8.14 -8.14 -3.58
CA ASN A 164 -9.54 -7.71 -3.55
C ASN A 164 -9.69 -6.24 -3.13
N GLU A 165 -8.87 -5.74 -2.20
CA GLU A 165 -8.80 -4.30 -1.86
C GLU A 165 -8.45 -3.46 -3.11
N CYS A 166 -7.49 -3.92 -3.93
CA CYS A 166 -7.14 -3.26 -5.20
C CYS A 166 -8.30 -3.27 -6.21
N LEU A 167 -9.04 -4.39 -6.31
CA LEU A 167 -10.21 -4.50 -7.18
C LEU A 167 -11.31 -3.53 -6.72
N ALA A 168 -11.61 -3.49 -5.43
CA ALA A 168 -12.58 -2.57 -4.85
C ALA A 168 -12.26 -1.12 -5.20
N GLU A 169 -11.02 -0.69 -4.95
CA GLU A 169 -10.57 0.68 -5.26
C GLU A 169 -10.61 1.01 -6.76
N SER A 170 -10.49 0.00 -7.63
CA SER A 170 -10.59 0.20 -9.09
C SER A 170 -12.03 0.36 -9.57
N THR A 171 -12.99 -0.28 -8.92
CA THR A 171 -14.40 -0.32 -9.34
C THR A 171 -15.30 0.64 -8.57
N VAL A 172 -14.85 1.15 -7.42
CA VAL A 172 -15.65 2.00 -6.52
C VAL A 172 -16.31 3.19 -7.22
N TRP A 173 -15.67 3.70 -8.27
CA TRP A 173 -16.18 4.86 -8.99
C TRP A 173 -17.25 4.52 -10.04
N SER A 174 -17.22 3.33 -10.61
CA SER A 174 -18.24 2.87 -11.57
C SER A 174 -19.36 2.09 -10.89
N ASP A 175 -19.03 1.28 -9.88
CA ASP A 175 -19.95 0.37 -9.20
C ASP A 175 -19.55 0.20 -7.73
N PRO A 176 -20.08 1.06 -6.83
CA PRO A 176 -19.83 0.97 -5.39
C PRO A 176 -20.31 -0.34 -4.77
N LYS A 177 -21.40 -0.94 -5.27
CA LYS A 177 -21.93 -2.19 -4.70
C LYS A 177 -20.95 -3.33 -4.96
N LYS A 178 -20.47 -3.45 -6.19
CA LYS A 178 -19.43 -4.42 -6.52
C LYS A 178 -18.12 -4.16 -5.76
N ALA A 179 -17.76 -2.90 -5.54
CA ALA A 179 -16.62 -2.58 -4.68
C ALA A 179 -16.83 -3.05 -3.23
N ALA A 180 -18.04 -2.93 -2.68
CA ALA A 180 -18.38 -3.45 -1.36
C ALA A 180 -18.27 -4.99 -1.30
N GLU A 181 -18.66 -5.70 -2.36
CA GLU A 181 -18.50 -7.16 -2.46
C GLU A 181 -17.01 -7.56 -2.40
N TYR A 182 -16.15 -6.85 -3.15
CA TYR A 182 -14.70 -7.08 -3.08
C TYR A 182 -14.12 -6.79 -1.69
N GLU A 183 -14.52 -5.70 -1.04
CA GLU A 183 -14.11 -5.41 0.34
C GLU A 183 -14.61 -6.47 1.33
N GLN A 184 -15.79 -7.06 1.10
CA GLN A 184 -16.31 -8.16 1.91
C GLN A 184 -15.48 -9.44 1.75
N ILE A 185 -15.04 -9.75 0.52
CA ILE A 185 -14.12 -10.85 0.25
C ILE A 185 -12.78 -10.59 0.97
N ALA A 186 -12.22 -9.39 0.84
CA ALA A 186 -10.99 -9.00 1.51
C ALA A 186 -11.10 -9.14 3.03
N TYR A 187 -12.18 -8.61 3.61
CA TYR A 187 -12.49 -8.73 5.04
C TYR A 187 -12.47 -10.19 5.52
N ASN A 188 -13.10 -11.11 4.77
CA ASN A 188 -13.13 -12.52 5.15
C ASN A 188 -11.72 -13.14 5.19
N TYR A 189 -10.84 -12.78 4.24
CA TYR A 189 -9.45 -13.25 4.25
C TYR A 189 -8.64 -12.65 5.41
N ARG A 190 -8.82 -11.36 5.72
CA ARG A 190 -8.23 -10.70 6.89
C ARG A 190 -8.64 -11.40 8.20
N ARG A 191 -9.92 -11.76 8.33
CA ARG A 191 -10.44 -12.52 9.48
C ARG A 191 -9.82 -13.90 9.60
N GLN A 192 -9.60 -14.61 8.49
CA GLN A 192 -8.90 -15.91 8.49
C GLN A 192 -7.44 -15.80 8.94
N LEU A 193 -6.80 -14.64 8.71
CA LEU A 193 -5.46 -14.33 9.20
C LEU A 193 -5.42 -13.93 10.69
N GLY A 194 -6.59 -13.76 11.33
CA GLY A 194 -6.70 -13.28 12.71
C GLY A 194 -6.65 -11.75 12.82
N GLU A 195 -6.70 -11.02 11.71
CA GLU A 195 -6.76 -9.56 11.69
C GLU A 195 -8.19 -9.05 11.96
N ASN A 196 -8.35 -7.81 12.44
CA ASN A 196 -9.67 -7.28 12.75
C ASN A 196 -10.50 -6.95 11.49
N GLY A 197 -9.85 -6.49 10.41
CA GLY A 197 -10.50 -6.10 9.15
C GLY A 197 -11.39 -4.85 9.26
N GLU A 198 -11.19 -4.01 10.28
CA GLU A 198 -12.10 -2.88 10.57
C GLU A 198 -12.16 -1.87 9.43
N SER A 199 -11.03 -1.61 8.75
CA SER A 199 -10.98 -0.72 7.60
C SER A 199 -11.86 -1.24 6.45
N ASN A 200 -11.80 -2.54 6.14
CA ASN A 200 -12.65 -3.15 5.11
C ASN A 200 -14.13 -3.05 5.53
N LEU A 201 -14.46 -3.31 6.80
CA LEU A 201 -15.83 -3.21 7.30
C LEU A 201 -16.43 -1.81 7.15
N THR A 202 -15.64 -0.77 7.44
CA THR A 202 -16.05 0.62 7.22
C THR A 202 -16.32 0.89 5.75
N ARG A 203 -15.40 0.49 4.86
CA ARG A 203 -15.58 0.64 3.40
C ARG A 203 -16.79 -0.11 2.89
N ILE A 204 -17.08 -1.33 3.37
CA ILE A 204 -18.28 -2.09 3.00
C ILE A 204 -19.54 -1.27 3.32
N LYS A 205 -19.63 -0.71 4.53
CA LYS A 205 -20.78 0.10 4.95
C LYS A 205 -20.92 1.34 4.08
N GLU A 206 -19.84 2.08 3.85
CA GLU A 206 -19.83 3.28 3.03
C GLU A 206 -20.23 2.98 1.58
N TYR A 207 -19.64 1.94 0.99
CA TYR A 207 -19.80 1.61 -0.44
C TYR A 207 -21.19 1.03 -0.74
N ALA A 208 -21.75 0.26 0.20
CA ALA A 208 -23.07 -0.34 0.07
C ALA A 208 -24.21 0.64 0.39
N GLN A 209 -23.94 1.73 1.12
CA GLN A 209 -24.98 2.70 1.48
C GLN A 209 -25.57 3.35 0.24
N ALA A 210 -26.90 3.51 0.24
CA ALA A 210 -27.65 4.14 -0.82
C ALA A 210 -28.55 5.24 -0.23
N CYS A 211 -28.73 6.33 -0.97
CA CYS A 211 -29.60 7.43 -0.60
C CYS A 211 -30.33 7.98 -1.82
N THR A 212 -31.41 8.73 -1.59
CA THR A 212 -31.96 9.63 -2.60
C THR A 212 -31.39 11.03 -2.37
N CYS A 213 -30.85 11.65 -3.43
CA CYS A 213 -30.29 13.00 -3.32
C CYS A 213 -31.40 14.03 -3.02
N TRP A 214 -31.24 14.80 -1.95
CA TRP A 214 -32.22 15.78 -1.50
C TRP A 214 -32.59 16.82 -2.56
N PHE A 215 -31.61 17.26 -3.37
CA PHE A 215 -31.83 18.35 -4.33
C PHE A 215 -32.37 17.88 -5.68
N CYS A 216 -31.89 16.75 -6.19
CA CYS A 216 -32.24 16.30 -7.55
C CYS A 216 -33.10 15.03 -7.58
N GLY A 217 -33.38 14.42 -6.43
CA GLY A 217 -34.22 13.23 -6.32
C GLY A 217 -33.64 11.97 -6.96
N ARG A 218 -32.38 11.98 -7.40
CA ARG A 218 -31.72 10.80 -7.99
C ARG A 218 -31.21 9.88 -6.89
N ASP A 219 -31.40 8.60 -7.09
CA ASP A 219 -30.83 7.56 -6.24
C ASP A 219 -29.35 7.36 -6.54
N VAL A 220 -28.55 7.29 -5.49
CA VAL A 220 -27.09 7.20 -5.57
C VAL A 220 -26.58 6.25 -4.50
N THR A 221 -25.51 5.52 -4.81
CA THR A 221 -24.84 4.55 -3.93
C THR A 221 -23.40 4.95 -3.69
N GLY A 222 -22.82 4.57 -2.54
CA GLY A 222 -21.44 4.89 -2.18
C GLY A 222 -21.31 6.22 -1.44
N SER A 223 -21.49 6.17 -0.12
CA SER A 223 -21.26 7.28 0.81
C SER A 223 -19.78 7.69 0.79
N GLY A 224 -19.52 9.00 0.85
CA GLY A 224 -18.15 9.54 0.75
C GLY A 224 -17.55 9.49 -0.66
N ILE A 225 -18.27 8.90 -1.62
CA ILE A 225 -17.80 8.70 -2.99
C ILE A 225 -18.70 9.43 -3.96
N HIS A 226 -19.95 8.97 -4.11
CA HIS A 226 -20.94 9.55 -5.01
C HIS A 226 -21.96 10.42 -4.30
N PHE A 227 -22.08 10.32 -2.99
CA PHE A 227 -22.89 11.23 -2.19
C PHE A 227 -22.23 11.54 -0.85
N PHE A 228 -22.63 12.66 -0.27
CA PHE A 228 -22.07 13.20 0.96
C PHE A 228 -23.20 13.75 1.85
N PRO A 229 -23.09 13.63 3.18
CA PRO A 229 -23.93 14.40 4.09
C PRO A 229 -23.56 15.89 3.98
N MET A 230 -24.57 16.74 3.86
CA MET A 230 -24.44 18.20 3.86
C MET A 230 -25.24 18.74 5.03
N SER A 231 -24.59 19.45 5.96
CA SER A 231 -25.27 20.08 7.08
C SER A 231 -26.38 21.02 6.59
N SER A 232 -27.57 20.88 7.16
CA SER A 232 -28.76 21.61 6.70
C SER A 232 -29.80 21.72 7.80
N GLU A 233 -30.46 22.86 7.87
CA GLU A 233 -31.62 23.04 8.75
C GLU A 233 -32.89 22.56 8.03
N ILE A 234 -33.47 21.46 8.52
CA ILE A 234 -34.68 20.86 7.93
C ILE A 234 -35.89 21.28 8.76
N SER A 235 -36.80 22.04 8.15
CA SER A 235 -38.03 22.47 8.81
C SER A 235 -38.93 21.27 9.19
N PRO A 236 -39.73 21.36 10.29
CA PRO A 236 -40.59 20.25 10.72
C PRO A 236 -41.55 19.73 9.63
N MET A 237 -42.08 20.62 8.79
CA MET A 237 -42.95 20.26 7.67
C MET A 237 -42.24 19.35 6.66
N GLN A 238 -40.95 19.60 6.41
CA GLN A 238 -40.13 18.84 5.47
C GLN A 238 -39.67 17.50 6.04
N LYS A 239 -39.50 17.38 7.36
CA LYS A 239 -39.16 16.11 8.03
C LYS A 239 -40.21 15.03 7.76
N GLY A 240 -41.50 15.39 7.77
CA GLY A 240 -42.59 14.48 7.43
C GLY A 240 -42.64 14.04 5.95
N SER A 241 -41.93 14.73 5.06
CA SER A 241 -41.83 14.41 3.62
C SER A 241 -40.49 13.82 3.20
N ALA A 242 -39.47 13.84 4.07
CA ALA A 242 -38.10 13.47 3.76
C ALA A 242 -37.91 11.99 3.39
N ASN A 243 -38.82 11.11 3.83
CA ASN A 243 -38.75 9.65 3.66
C ASN A 243 -39.90 9.09 2.81
N ARG A 244 -40.33 9.81 1.77
CA ARG A 244 -41.39 9.31 0.86
C ARG A 244 -40.92 8.21 -0.09
N GLY A 245 -39.60 8.01 -0.23
CA GLY A 245 -39.00 6.98 -1.07
C GLY A 245 -38.47 5.78 -0.26
N PRO A 246 -38.06 4.70 -0.94
CA PRO A 246 -37.46 3.53 -0.29
C PRO A 246 -36.07 3.80 0.29
N LEU A 247 -35.42 4.90 -0.09
CA LEU A 247 -34.11 5.32 0.40
C LEU A 247 -34.23 6.62 1.21
N GLU A 248 -33.41 6.72 2.24
CA GLU A 248 -33.30 7.93 3.06
C GLU A 248 -32.70 9.08 2.25
N SER A 249 -33.20 10.29 2.48
CA SER A 249 -32.66 11.53 1.87
C SER A 249 -31.96 12.43 2.89
N CYS A 250 -31.99 12.10 4.17
CA CYS A 250 -31.35 12.81 5.26
C CYS A 250 -30.88 11.85 6.33
N ASP A 251 -30.03 12.32 7.23
CA ASP A 251 -29.64 11.57 8.41
C ASP A 251 -30.80 11.41 9.41
N GLN A 252 -30.67 10.44 10.32
CA GLN A 252 -31.69 10.16 11.33
C GLN A 252 -31.89 11.32 12.32
N GLY A 253 -30.87 12.16 12.51
CA GLY A 253 -30.92 13.37 13.34
C GLY A 253 -31.59 14.57 12.68
N PHE A 254 -31.79 14.52 11.35
CA PHE A 254 -32.21 15.67 10.53
C PHE A 254 -31.27 16.88 10.66
N GLU A 255 -29.97 16.63 10.89
CA GLU A 255 -28.91 17.64 10.95
C GLU A 255 -28.22 17.79 9.58
N SER A 256 -28.37 16.79 8.71
CA SER A 256 -27.79 16.79 7.38
C SER A 256 -28.70 16.14 6.34
N VAL A 257 -28.60 16.62 5.11
CA VAL A 257 -29.25 16.03 3.94
C VAL A 257 -28.21 15.28 3.11
N TYR A 258 -28.62 14.19 2.45
CA TYR A 258 -27.74 13.47 1.54
C TYR A 258 -27.75 14.13 0.17
N VAL A 259 -26.56 14.42 -0.34
CA VAL A 259 -26.38 15.16 -1.59
C VAL A 259 -25.45 14.39 -2.51
N CYS A 260 -25.92 14.13 -3.73
CA CYS A 260 -25.05 13.53 -4.74
C CYS A 260 -23.89 14.46 -5.09
N ARG A 261 -22.75 13.89 -5.47
CA ARG A 261 -21.50 14.61 -5.76
C ARG A 261 -21.69 15.70 -6.81
N ALA A 262 -22.56 15.49 -7.79
CA ALA A 262 -22.88 16.49 -8.80
C ALA A 262 -23.53 17.73 -8.17
N CYS A 263 -24.60 17.56 -7.39
CA CYS A 263 -25.25 18.67 -6.68
C CYS A 263 -24.31 19.30 -5.65
N TYR A 264 -23.59 18.48 -4.88
CA TYR A 264 -22.65 18.93 -3.87
C TYR A 264 -21.57 19.82 -4.49
N SER A 265 -20.91 19.35 -5.56
CA SER A 265 -19.85 20.10 -6.23
C SER A 265 -20.36 21.35 -6.94
N ALA A 266 -21.57 21.34 -7.50
CA ALA A 266 -22.17 22.53 -8.10
C ALA A 266 -22.43 23.62 -7.05
N ILE A 267 -23.00 23.24 -5.90
CA ILE A 267 -23.30 24.16 -4.79
C ILE A 267 -21.99 24.68 -4.18
N SER A 268 -21.06 23.77 -3.83
CA SER A 268 -19.78 24.13 -3.22
C SER A 268 -18.96 25.07 -4.11
N ARG A 269 -18.81 24.76 -5.41
CA ARG A 269 -18.07 25.66 -6.33
C ARG A 269 -18.74 27.02 -6.47
N ARG A 270 -20.08 27.09 -6.45
CA ARG A 270 -20.79 28.36 -6.50
C ARG A 270 -20.59 29.17 -5.22
N ALA A 271 -20.62 28.51 -4.06
CA ALA A 271 -20.34 29.12 -2.78
C ALA A 271 -18.89 29.67 -2.74
N ASP A 272 -17.90 28.91 -3.22
CA ASP A 272 -16.50 29.35 -3.29
C ASP A 272 -16.34 30.61 -4.15
N VAL A 273 -17.01 30.67 -5.30
CA VAL A 273 -16.99 31.85 -6.18
C VAL A 273 -17.56 33.08 -5.47
N ILE A 274 -18.68 32.92 -4.74
CA ILE A 274 -19.30 34.02 -3.98
C ILE A 274 -18.39 34.47 -2.83
N SER A 275 -17.86 33.52 -2.04
CA SER A 275 -16.95 33.80 -0.93
C SER A 275 -15.70 34.54 -1.40
N LYS A 276 -15.10 34.10 -2.52
CA LYS A 276 -13.95 34.77 -3.13
C LYS A 276 -14.29 36.19 -3.56
N HIS A 277 -15.46 36.41 -4.16
CA HIS A 277 -15.89 37.75 -4.55
C HIS A 277 -16.00 38.70 -3.36
N TYR A 278 -16.63 38.26 -2.27
CA TYR A 278 -16.76 39.08 -1.06
C TYR A 278 -15.43 39.30 -0.34
N TYR A 279 -14.54 38.30 -0.35
CA TYR A 279 -13.17 38.44 0.14
C TYR A 279 -12.41 39.52 -0.64
N ASP A 280 -12.44 39.45 -1.98
CA ASP A 280 -11.76 40.41 -2.86
C ASP A 280 -12.35 41.83 -2.73
N MET A 281 -13.66 41.95 -2.49
CA MET A 281 -14.29 43.24 -2.16
C MET A 281 -13.78 43.78 -0.82
N SER A 282 -13.82 42.96 0.23
CA SER A 282 -13.40 43.34 1.58
C SER A 282 -11.93 43.78 1.60
N MET A 283 -11.05 43.04 0.92
CA MET A 283 -9.63 43.39 0.82
C MET A 283 -9.38 44.68 0.03
N ARG A 284 -10.21 44.99 -0.97
CA ARG A 284 -10.13 46.28 -1.69
C ARG A 284 -10.53 47.45 -0.80
N GLU A 285 -11.63 47.32 -0.06
CA GLU A 285 -12.08 48.34 0.89
C GLU A 285 -11.08 48.55 2.03
N LEU A 286 -10.48 47.47 2.55
CA LEU A 286 -9.42 47.56 3.56
C LEU A 286 -8.20 48.32 3.04
N ARG A 287 -7.74 48.03 1.81
CA ARG A 287 -6.61 48.76 1.20
C ARG A 287 -6.95 50.23 0.94
N SER A 288 -8.18 50.52 0.52
CA SER A 288 -8.66 51.90 0.32
C SER A 288 -8.67 52.68 1.63
N THR A 289 -9.19 52.08 2.69
CA THR A 289 -9.21 52.69 4.02
C THR A 289 -7.81 52.86 4.61
N GLU A 290 -6.92 51.88 4.44
CA GLU A 290 -5.50 51.99 4.81
C GLU A 290 -4.80 53.15 4.10
N ALA A 291 -4.95 53.25 2.77
CA ALA A 291 -4.38 54.34 1.98
C ALA A 291 -4.90 55.71 2.43
N ARG A 292 -6.21 55.81 2.73
CA ARG A 292 -6.81 57.04 3.25
C ARG A 292 -6.24 57.40 4.63
N LEU A 293 -6.07 56.43 5.52
CA LEU A 293 -5.51 56.65 6.86
C LEU A 293 -4.03 57.07 6.76
N GLN A 294 -3.24 56.43 5.91
CA GLN A 294 -1.84 56.83 5.67
C GLN A 294 -1.74 58.27 5.13
N ALA A 295 -2.63 58.65 4.21
CA ALA A 295 -2.67 60.02 3.70
C ALA A 295 -3.05 61.04 4.80
N GLN A 296 -3.97 60.70 5.70
CA GLN A 296 -4.34 61.54 6.84
C GLN A 296 -3.18 61.66 7.84
N ILE A 297 -2.47 60.57 8.13
CA ILE A 297 -1.28 60.58 8.99
C ILE A 297 -0.21 61.50 8.40
N ALA A 298 0.13 61.33 7.11
CA ALA A 298 1.13 62.16 6.45
C ALA A 298 0.74 63.65 6.45
N ALA A 299 -0.54 63.97 6.25
CA ALA A 299 -1.04 65.34 6.32
C ALA A 299 -0.92 65.93 7.74
N LEU A 300 -1.23 65.16 8.77
CA LEU A 300 -1.07 65.58 10.17
C LEU A 300 0.40 65.77 10.54
N GLU A 301 1.29 64.87 10.13
CA GLU A 301 2.73 65.00 10.34
C GLU A 301 3.29 66.27 9.69
N ALA A 302 2.88 66.57 8.44
CA ALA A 302 3.26 67.79 7.75
C ALA A 302 2.78 69.06 8.49
N GLN A 303 1.55 69.04 9.03
CA GLN A 303 1.03 70.14 9.84
C GLN A 303 1.84 70.33 11.13
N ILE A 304 2.14 69.25 11.86
CA ILE A 304 2.96 69.30 13.08
C ILE A 304 4.34 69.91 12.78
N VAL A 305 4.98 69.47 11.70
CA VAL A 305 6.27 70.01 11.27
C VAL A 305 6.16 71.51 10.99
N SER A 306 5.13 71.94 10.25
CA SER A 306 4.94 73.36 9.94
C SER A 306 4.71 74.24 11.18
N VAL A 307 4.07 73.71 12.22
CA VAL A 307 3.87 74.38 13.51
C VAL A 307 5.16 74.44 14.31
N ARG A 308 5.96 73.36 14.31
CA ARG A 308 7.27 73.33 14.98
C ARG A 308 8.28 74.32 14.39
N PHE A 309 8.21 74.63 13.09
CA PHE A 309 9.08 75.62 12.43
C PHE A 309 8.57 77.07 12.53
N ARG A 310 7.38 77.30 13.09
CA ARG A 310 6.81 78.65 13.31
C ARG A 310 7.01 79.20 14.72
N ASN A 311 7.48 78.37 15.65
CA ASN A 311 7.95 78.77 16.98
C ASN A 311 9.48 78.75 17.00
#